data_AF-A0A965JSZ6-F1
#
_entry.id   AF-A0A965JSZ6-F1
#
_cell.length_a   1.000
_cell.length_b   1.000
_cell.length_c   1.000
_cell.angle_alpha   90.00
_cell.angle_beta   90.00
_cell.angle_gamma   90.00
#
_symmetry.space_group_name_H-M   'P 1'
#
loop_
_entity.id
_entity.type
_entity.pdbx_description
1 polymer ?
#
loop_
_entity_poly.entity_id
_entity_poly.type
_entity_poly.pdbx_seq_one_letter_code
_entity_poly.pdbx_strand_id
1 'polypeptide(L)'
;GSLGYSCSSGVFSRTDSATCGCATGYVLSGSSCTVSTCTVPSTTGITTATVNSGSGSLTCDSANNFSTALALPYTCSNGTFTYTGNSTCSCADGYTLSGSSCVITSVSCSGGTISTPTIFGTSYKVHTFTSSGTLTCTAGGKADILVVAGGGGGGGDAAGGGGGGGVVYKSSQSIASGSISITVGSGGIAGVGTNATIATNGGNSSFGSSIIAIGGGAGGRYNGGSGSSGGSGGGGAYIGGSSGAGTSGQGNSGGSGGSSNAKAAGGGGGGAGGAGVAGGNDSTSSYGGSGIGYSMVSESISYYGGGGGGGRFDGSGQSASNVGNGGGGQGSTGCSGVSAVAGTSNTGGGGGGAAAGCQNKGAAGGSGIVVVRYAN
;
A
#
# COMPACT_ATOMS: atom_id res chain seq x y z
N GLY A 1 -47.38 -42.44 -23.04
CA GLY A 1 -48.73 -42.51 -23.63
C GLY A 1 -49.17 -43.95 -23.73
N SER A 2 -50.46 -44.21 -23.93
CA SER A 2 -51.01 -45.53 -24.24
C SER A 2 -51.28 -45.64 -25.74
N LEU A 3 -51.01 -46.80 -26.34
CA LEU A 3 -51.33 -47.10 -27.74
C LEU A 3 -52.48 -48.11 -27.80
N GLY A 4 -53.48 -47.82 -28.61
CA GLY A 4 -54.57 -48.74 -28.93
C GLY A 4 -54.10 -49.84 -29.88
N TYR A 5 -54.44 -51.09 -29.56
CA TYR A 5 -54.21 -52.22 -30.45
C TYR A 5 -55.40 -53.18 -30.44
N SER A 6 -55.50 -53.98 -31.50
CA SER A 6 -56.39 -55.13 -31.62
C SER A 6 -55.59 -56.35 -32.06
N CYS A 7 -55.95 -57.53 -31.56
CA CYS A 7 -55.42 -58.80 -32.03
C CYS A 7 -56.59 -59.70 -32.42
N SER A 8 -56.64 -60.08 -33.69
CA SER A 8 -57.63 -61.01 -34.22
C SER A 8 -56.92 -62.02 -35.10
N SER A 9 -57.28 -63.30 -34.95
CA SER A 9 -56.70 -64.42 -35.73
C SER A 9 -55.16 -64.50 -35.67
N GLY A 10 -54.55 -64.10 -34.55
CA GLY A 10 -53.09 -64.12 -34.39
C GLY A 10 -52.34 -62.96 -35.06
N VAL A 11 -53.05 -62.01 -35.68
CA VAL A 11 -52.45 -60.84 -36.32
C VAL A 11 -52.65 -59.60 -35.43
N PHE A 12 -51.53 -58.99 -35.05
CA PHE A 12 -51.51 -57.73 -34.32
C PHE A 12 -51.76 -56.56 -35.27
N SER A 13 -52.71 -55.68 -34.94
CA SER A 13 -52.99 -54.45 -35.71
C SER A 13 -53.17 -53.27 -34.78
N ARG A 14 -52.53 -52.13 -35.11
CA ARG A 14 -52.68 -50.87 -34.38
C ARG A 14 -54.03 -50.25 -34.70
N THR A 15 -54.79 -49.86 -33.68
CA THR A 15 -56.15 -49.30 -33.86
C THR A 15 -56.20 -47.78 -33.83
N ASP A 16 -55.09 -47.13 -33.49
CA ASP A 16 -54.97 -45.68 -33.52
C ASP A 16 -53.70 -45.18 -34.22
N SER A 17 -53.74 -43.91 -34.63
CA SER A 17 -52.58 -43.16 -35.12
C SER A 17 -51.81 -42.47 -34.00
N ALA A 18 -52.06 -42.81 -32.72
CA ALA A 18 -51.39 -42.16 -31.59
C ALA A 18 -49.88 -42.47 -31.61
N THR A 19 -49.07 -41.50 -31.20
CA THR A 19 -47.63 -41.65 -31.02
C THR A 19 -47.29 -41.41 -29.55
N CYS A 20 -46.41 -42.23 -28.97
CA CYS A 20 -45.86 -41.92 -27.66
C CYS A 20 -45.02 -40.65 -27.74
N GLY A 21 -45.50 -39.57 -27.13
CA GLY A 21 -44.69 -38.37 -26.91
C GLY A 21 -43.60 -38.64 -25.87
N CYS A 22 -42.54 -37.84 -25.92
CA CYS A 22 -41.48 -37.88 -24.93
C CYS A 22 -41.91 -37.21 -23.61
N ALA A 23 -41.29 -37.61 -22.50
CA ALA A 23 -41.47 -36.94 -21.22
C ALA A 23 -40.99 -35.49 -21.28
N THR A 24 -41.49 -34.63 -20.40
CA THR A 24 -41.05 -33.22 -20.29
C THR A 24 -39.53 -33.14 -20.20
N GLY A 25 -38.90 -32.32 -21.05
CA GLY A 25 -37.45 -32.20 -21.15
C GLY A 25 -36.79 -33.12 -22.19
N TYR A 26 -37.57 -33.91 -22.94
CA TYR A 26 -37.10 -34.76 -24.03
C TYR A 26 -37.85 -34.47 -25.34
N VAL A 27 -37.17 -34.60 -26.48
CA VAL A 27 -37.72 -34.44 -27.83
C VAL A 27 -37.52 -35.72 -28.63
N LEU A 28 -38.52 -36.08 -29.43
CA LEU A 28 -38.49 -37.29 -30.25
C LEU A 28 -37.59 -37.07 -31.48
N SER A 29 -36.52 -37.86 -31.59
CA SER A 29 -35.61 -37.87 -32.73
C SER A 29 -35.54 -39.28 -33.31
N GLY A 30 -36.23 -39.51 -34.42
CA GLY A 30 -36.45 -40.86 -34.98
C GLY A 30 -37.38 -41.68 -34.07
N SER A 31 -36.90 -42.80 -33.56
CA SER A 31 -37.63 -43.69 -32.62
C SER A 31 -37.24 -43.49 -31.16
N SER A 32 -36.35 -42.54 -30.85
CA SER A 32 -35.79 -42.36 -29.50
C SER A 32 -36.07 -40.95 -28.95
N CYS A 33 -36.39 -40.88 -27.67
CA CYS A 33 -36.49 -39.61 -26.95
C CYS A 33 -35.09 -39.17 -26.49
N THR A 34 -34.65 -38.01 -26.97
CA THR A 34 -33.35 -37.41 -26.62
C THR A 34 -33.55 -36.18 -25.76
N VAL A 35 -32.57 -35.81 -24.93
CA VAL A 35 -32.68 -34.64 -24.05
C VAL A 35 -32.90 -33.39 -24.89
N SER A 36 -33.94 -32.62 -24.57
CA SER A 36 -34.17 -31.30 -25.16
C SER A 36 -33.04 -30.39 -24.70
N THR A 37 -32.27 -29.89 -25.68
CA THR A 37 -31.20 -28.93 -25.44
C THR A 37 -31.56 -27.59 -26.09
N CYS A 38 -30.95 -26.52 -25.61
CA CYS A 38 -30.97 -25.23 -26.27
C CYS A 38 -29.56 -24.84 -26.68
N THR A 39 -29.43 -24.23 -27.86
CA THR A 39 -28.18 -23.62 -28.29
C THR A 39 -27.99 -22.32 -27.52
N VAL A 40 -26.82 -22.17 -26.89
CA VAL A 40 -26.42 -20.93 -26.24
C VAL A 40 -26.04 -19.92 -27.32
N PRO A 41 -26.60 -18.69 -27.32
CA PRO A 41 -26.19 -17.64 -28.25
C PRO A 41 -24.69 -17.35 -28.15
N SER A 42 -24.04 -16.97 -29.25
CA SER A 42 -22.61 -16.61 -29.22
C SER A 42 -22.41 -15.41 -28.28
N THR A 43 -21.87 -15.69 -27.11
CA THR A 43 -21.68 -14.71 -26.04
C THR A 43 -20.21 -14.67 -25.69
N THR A 44 -19.61 -13.49 -25.77
CA THR A 44 -18.19 -13.28 -25.46
C THR A 44 -17.86 -13.80 -24.06
N GLY A 45 -16.85 -14.66 -23.95
CA GLY A 45 -16.42 -15.26 -22.69
C GLY A 45 -17.19 -16.51 -22.26
N ILE A 46 -18.05 -17.06 -23.12
CA ILE A 46 -18.75 -18.34 -22.89
C ILE A 46 -18.29 -19.38 -23.93
N THR A 47 -17.86 -20.54 -23.45
CA THR A 47 -17.47 -21.69 -24.29
C THR A 47 -18.56 -22.76 -24.37
N THR A 48 -19.55 -22.72 -23.47
CA THR A 48 -20.69 -23.64 -23.47
C THR A 48 -21.58 -23.38 -24.69
N ALA A 49 -21.63 -24.34 -25.62
CA ALA A 49 -22.41 -24.22 -26.85
C ALA A 49 -23.89 -24.66 -26.68
N THR A 50 -24.16 -25.60 -25.78
CA THR A 50 -25.51 -26.14 -25.54
C THR A 50 -25.75 -26.38 -24.06
N VAL A 51 -27.01 -26.25 -23.65
CA VAL A 51 -27.48 -26.55 -22.30
C VAL A 51 -28.70 -27.45 -22.34
N ASN A 52 -28.87 -28.27 -21.30
CA ASN A 52 -30.08 -29.07 -21.13
C ASN A 52 -31.27 -28.17 -20.78
N SER A 53 -32.48 -28.66 -21.10
CA SER A 53 -33.73 -28.05 -20.69
C SER A 53 -33.82 -27.85 -19.17
N GLY A 54 -34.44 -26.74 -18.76
CA GLY A 54 -34.50 -26.30 -17.37
C GLY A 54 -33.83 -24.94 -17.14
N SER A 55 -33.67 -24.59 -15.88
CA SER A 55 -32.98 -23.38 -15.43
C SER A 55 -31.59 -23.71 -14.89
N GLY A 56 -30.61 -22.86 -15.16
CA GLY A 56 -29.25 -23.03 -14.67
C GLY A 56 -28.47 -21.72 -14.73
N SER A 57 -27.15 -21.82 -14.58
CA SER A 57 -26.25 -20.69 -14.79
C SER A 57 -25.03 -21.11 -15.59
N LEU A 58 -24.63 -20.27 -16.53
CA LEU A 58 -23.36 -20.39 -17.23
C LEU A 58 -22.26 -19.70 -16.43
N THR A 59 -21.05 -20.23 -16.55
CA THR A 59 -19.83 -19.64 -15.97
C THR A 59 -18.97 -19.06 -17.08
N CYS A 60 -18.38 -17.90 -16.81
CA CYS A 60 -17.44 -17.28 -17.72
C CYS A 60 -16.14 -18.10 -17.82
N ASP A 61 -15.52 -18.06 -18.99
CA ASP A 61 -14.33 -18.82 -19.30
C ASP A 61 -13.07 -18.20 -18.64
N SER A 62 -12.74 -18.71 -17.46
CA SER A 62 -11.54 -18.31 -16.75
C SER A 62 -10.24 -18.63 -17.49
N ALA A 63 -10.23 -19.61 -18.39
CA ALA A 63 -9.03 -19.93 -19.18
C ALA A 63 -8.70 -18.83 -20.19
N ASN A 64 -9.69 -18.00 -20.56
CA ASN A 64 -9.54 -16.84 -21.42
C ASN A 64 -9.64 -15.50 -20.67
N ASN A 65 -9.29 -15.50 -19.38
CA ASN A 65 -9.22 -14.32 -18.52
C ASN A 65 -10.56 -13.60 -18.31
N PHE A 66 -11.69 -14.30 -18.42
CA PHE A 66 -12.98 -13.77 -18.00
C PHE A 66 -13.22 -14.05 -16.51
N SER A 67 -13.88 -13.12 -15.83
CA SER A 67 -14.18 -13.18 -14.41
C SER A 67 -15.25 -14.21 -14.12
N THR A 68 -15.00 -15.12 -13.18
CA THR A 68 -15.99 -16.10 -12.69
C THR A 68 -16.83 -15.56 -11.53
N ALA A 69 -16.61 -14.32 -11.11
CA ALA A 69 -17.34 -13.70 -10.00
C ALA A 69 -18.83 -13.46 -10.31
N LEU A 70 -19.21 -13.44 -11.59
CA LEU A 70 -20.58 -13.27 -12.04
C LEU A 70 -21.02 -14.50 -12.84
N ALA A 71 -22.06 -15.16 -12.35
CA ALA A 71 -22.71 -16.25 -13.06
C ALA A 71 -23.81 -15.67 -13.99
N LEU A 72 -24.01 -16.27 -15.16
CA LEU A 72 -25.01 -15.86 -16.15
C LEU A 72 -26.23 -16.80 -16.08
N PRO A 73 -27.31 -16.43 -15.35
CA PRO A 73 -28.46 -17.29 -15.19
C PRO A 73 -29.28 -17.40 -16.48
N TYR A 74 -29.82 -18.58 -16.75
CA TYR A 74 -30.59 -18.87 -17.96
C TYR A 74 -31.77 -19.80 -17.71
N THR A 75 -32.70 -19.80 -18.67
CA THR A 75 -33.75 -20.81 -18.86
C THR A 75 -33.69 -21.37 -20.28
N CYS A 76 -33.84 -22.69 -20.40
CA CYS A 76 -33.97 -23.42 -21.65
C CYS A 76 -35.31 -24.17 -21.67
N SER A 77 -36.22 -23.77 -22.57
CA SER A 77 -37.53 -24.40 -22.72
C SER A 77 -37.87 -24.58 -24.20
N ASN A 78 -38.27 -25.78 -24.59
CA ASN A 78 -38.66 -26.12 -25.96
C ASN A 78 -37.63 -25.67 -27.02
N GLY A 79 -36.34 -25.86 -26.75
CA GLY A 79 -35.24 -25.44 -27.63
C GLY A 79 -34.91 -23.95 -27.63
N THR A 80 -35.64 -23.14 -26.87
CA THR A 80 -35.42 -21.69 -26.75
C THR A 80 -34.59 -21.38 -25.50
N PHE A 81 -33.43 -20.73 -25.70
CA PHE A 81 -32.57 -20.23 -24.64
C PHE A 81 -32.93 -18.78 -24.29
N THR A 82 -32.91 -18.43 -23.01
CA THR A 82 -33.11 -17.03 -22.55
C THR A 82 -32.26 -16.76 -21.31
N TYR A 83 -31.49 -15.67 -21.32
CA TYR A 83 -30.83 -15.15 -20.12
C TYR A 83 -31.86 -14.51 -19.19
N THR A 84 -31.83 -14.84 -17.90
CA THR A 84 -32.77 -14.34 -16.88
C THR A 84 -32.14 -13.28 -15.96
N GLY A 85 -30.94 -12.81 -16.31
CA GLY A 85 -30.18 -11.82 -15.56
C GLY A 85 -28.99 -11.34 -16.39
N ASN A 86 -27.79 -11.39 -15.80
CA ASN A 86 -26.56 -11.06 -16.52
C ASN A 86 -26.42 -11.91 -17.79
N SER A 87 -26.16 -11.26 -18.91
CA SER A 87 -26.05 -11.90 -20.23
C SER A 87 -24.67 -11.71 -20.87
N THR A 88 -23.70 -11.15 -20.15
CA THR A 88 -22.34 -10.88 -20.64
C THR A 88 -21.30 -11.17 -19.57
N CYS A 89 -20.16 -11.73 -19.98
CA CYS A 89 -19.00 -11.87 -19.11
C CYS A 89 -18.19 -10.57 -19.03
N SER A 90 -17.59 -10.32 -17.86
CA SER A 90 -16.58 -9.27 -17.67
C SER A 90 -15.19 -9.89 -17.64
N CYS A 91 -14.17 -9.11 -17.96
CA CYS A 91 -12.80 -9.57 -17.82
C CYS A 91 -12.41 -9.73 -16.35
N ALA A 92 -11.52 -10.68 -16.06
CA ALA A 92 -10.91 -10.83 -14.76
C ALA A 92 -10.07 -9.59 -14.41
N ASP A 93 -9.82 -9.38 -13.11
CA ASP A 93 -8.96 -8.31 -12.62
C ASP A 93 -7.62 -8.29 -13.37
N GLY A 94 -7.26 -7.12 -13.93
CA GLY A 94 -6.03 -6.94 -14.70
C GLY A 94 -6.19 -7.10 -16.22
N TYR A 95 -7.40 -7.38 -16.70
CA TYR A 95 -7.71 -7.52 -18.12
C TYR A 95 -8.82 -6.56 -18.56
N THR A 96 -8.79 -6.16 -19.83
CA THR A 96 -9.82 -5.34 -20.48
C THR A 96 -10.29 -6.02 -21.75
N LEU A 97 -11.57 -5.83 -22.09
CA LEU A 97 -12.14 -6.44 -23.28
C LEU A 97 -11.64 -5.68 -24.52
N SER A 98 -10.94 -6.37 -25.40
CA SER A 98 -10.54 -5.89 -26.72
C SER A 98 -11.13 -6.81 -27.78
N GLY A 99 -12.19 -6.35 -28.45
CA GLY A 99 -13.00 -7.20 -29.31
C GLY A 99 -13.68 -8.32 -28.52
N SER A 100 -13.32 -9.57 -28.82
CA SER A 100 -13.89 -10.78 -28.19
C SER A 100 -12.99 -11.38 -27.10
N SER A 101 -11.85 -10.74 -26.78
CA SER A 101 -10.83 -11.31 -25.89
C SER A 101 -10.48 -10.35 -24.77
N CYS A 102 -10.27 -10.90 -23.58
CA CYS A 102 -9.72 -10.18 -22.45
C CYS A 102 -8.19 -10.10 -22.60
N VAL A 103 -7.69 -8.90 -22.90
CA VAL A 103 -6.26 -8.61 -23.04
C VAL A 103 -5.73 -7.95 -21.77
N ILE A 104 -4.44 -8.11 -21.51
CA ILE A 104 -3.80 -7.48 -20.35
C ILE A 104 -4.01 -5.97 -20.44
N THR A 105 -4.56 -5.38 -19.38
CA THR A 105 -4.67 -3.94 -19.27
C THR A 105 -3.28 -3.37 -19.05
N SER A 106 -2.69 -2.76 -20.07
CA SER A 106 -1.46 -2.00 -19.90
C SER A 106 -1.79 -0.73 -19.12
N VAL A 107 -1.36 -0.70 -17.86
CA VAL A 107 -1.43 0.52 -17.07
C VAL A 107 -0.63 1.59 -17.83
N SER A 108 -1.28 2.72 -18.08
CA SER A 108 -0.66 3.83 -18.79
C SER A 108 -0.92 5.09 -18.00
N CYS A 109 0.12 5.53 -17.28
CA CYS A 109 0.09 6.74 -16.49
C CYS A 109 1.24 7.68 -16.85
N SER A 110 1.09 8.94 -16.47
CA SER A 110 2.08 10.01 -16.59
C SER A 110 2.12 10.83 -15.30
N GLY A 111 3.23 11.56 -15.07
CA GLY A 111 3.46 12.33 -13.85
C GLY A 111 4.62 11.77 -13.01
N GLY A 112 5.24 12.64 -12.22
CA GLY A 112 6.47 12.34 -11.49
C GLY A 112 7.67 12.09 -12.42
N THR A 113 8.78 11.66 -11.84
CA THR A 113 9.92 11.15 -12.61
C THR A 113 9.65 9.70 -13.00
N ILE A 114 9.73 9.42 -14.30
CA ILE A 114 9.45 8.09 -14.85
C ILE A 114 10.76 7.34 -15.09
N SER A 115 10.81 6.08 -14.69
CA SER A 115 11.88 5.14 -15.04
C SER A 115 11.33 3.76 -15.39
N THR A 116 12.13 2.96 -16.10
CA THR A 116 11.75 1.61 -16.53
C THR A 116 12.76 0.55 -16.11
N PRO A 117 12.93 0.29 -14.80
CA PRO A 117 13.90 -0.69 -14.32
C PRO A 117 13.44 -2.12 -14.56
N THR A 118 14.39 -3.03 -14.72
CA THR A 118 14.17 -4.47 -14.54
C THR A 118 14.53 -4.82 -13.10
N ILE A 119 13.59 -5.39 -12.37
CA ILE A 119 13.75 -5.78 -10.97
C ILE A 119 13.45 -7.27 -10.86
N PHE A 120 14.46 -8.08 -10.52
CA PHE A 120 14.36 -9.54 -10.43
C PHE A 120 13.77 -10.18 -11.69
N GLY A 121 14.23 -9.71 -12.86
CA GLY A 121 13.82 -10.23 -14.17
C GLY A 121 12.48 -9.72 -14.71
N THR A 122 11.75 -8.88 -13.96
CA THR A 122 10.50 -8.26 -14.44
C THR A 122 10.72 -6.80 -14.80
N SER A 123 10.28 -6.37 -15.98
CA SER A 123 10.31 -4.96 -16.40
C SER A 123 9.14 -4.21 -15.77
N TYR A 124 9.45 -3.08 -15.12
CA TYR A 124 8.46 -2.22 -14.50
C TYR A 124 8.51 -0.82 -15.07
N LYS A 125 7.39 -0.10 -14.99
CA LYS A 125 7.34 1.35 -15.11
C LYS A 125 7.11 1.93 -13.72
N VAL A 126 7.97 2.86 -13.32
CA VAL A 126 7.99 3.46 -11.99
C VAL A 126 7.79 4.96 -12.12
N HIS A 127 6.87 5.50 -11.32
CA HIS A 127 6.64 6.93 -11.15
C HIS A 127 7.08 7.34 -9.75
N THR A 128 8.04 8.26 -9.67
CA THR A 128 8.57 8.77 -8.41
C THR A 128 8.22 10.24 -8.23
N PHE A 129 7.62 10.58 -7.09
CA PHE A 129 7.28 11.94 -6.70
C PHE A 129 8.09 12.34 -5.47
N THR A 130 9.02 13.26 -5.66
CA THR A 130 9.78 13.95 -4.59
C THR A 130 9.19 15.33 -4.26
N SER A 131 8.10 15.70 -4.93
CA SER A 131 7.29 16.89 -4.69
C SER A 131 5.84 16.58 -5.06
N SER A 132 4.89 17.31 -4.48
CA SER A 132 3.46 17.15 -4.77
C SER A 132 3.16 17.34 -6.25
N GLY A 133 2.15 16.63 -6.75
CA GLY A 133 1.78 16.65 -8.16
C GLY A 133 0.56 15.79 -8.44
N THR A 134 0.49 15.26 -9.66
CA THR A 134 -0.63 14.43 -10.10
C THR A 134 -0.11 13.26 -10.92
N LEU A 135 -0.61 12.06 -10.62
CA LEU A 135 -0.50 10.90 -11.49
C LEU A 135 -1.74 10.85 -12.39
N THR A 136 -1.56 10.93 -13.70
CA THR A 136 -2.67 10.90 -14.66
C THR A 136 -2.62 9.61 -15.44
N CYS A 137 -3.63 8.75 -15.27
CA CYS A 137 -3.73 7.45 -15.92
C CYS A 137 -4.77 7.48 -17.05
N THR A 138 -4.34 7.27 -18.29
CA THR A 138 -5.25 7.08 -19.43
C THR A 138 -5.87 5.68 -19.40
N ALA A 139 -5.16 4.72 -18.83
CA ALA A 139 -5.64 3.37 -18.55
C ALA A 139 -5.20 2.96 -17.14
N GLY A 140 -6.17 2.61 -16.29
CA GLY A 140 -5.94 2.12 -14.92
C GLY A 140 -5.54 0.63 -14.89
N GLY A 141 -5.30 0.08 -13.70
CA GLY A 141 -4.95 -1.33 -13.52
C GLY A 141 -4.42 -1.61 -12.11
N LYS A 142 -3.49 -2.55 -11.95
CA LYS A 142 -2.89 -2.89 -10.66
C LYS A 142 -1.50 -2.29 -10.53
N ALA A 143 -1.20 -1.65 -9.40
CA ALA A 143 0.11 -1.07 -9.11
C ALA A 143 0.51 -1.27 -7.64
N ASP A 144 1.81 -1.38 -7.40
CA ASP A 144 2.39 -1.24 -6.06
C ASP A 144 2.58 0.24 -5.73
N ILE A 145 2.21 0.64 -4.51
CA ILE A 145 2.25 2.02 -4.06
C ILE A 145 3.02 2.08 -2.74
N LEU A 146 4.06 2.92 -2.70
CA LEU A 146 4.80 3.27 -1.50
C LEU A 146 4.60 4.76 -1.23
N VAL A 147 4.04 5.10 -0.06
CA VAL A 147 3.86 6.47 0.41
C VAL A 147 4.69 6.65 1.68
N VAL A 148 5.61 7.61 1.66
CA VAL A 148 6.47 7.96 2.80
C VAL A 148 6.23 9.42 3.15
N ALA A 149 5.87 9.69 4.40
CA ALA A 149 5.65 11.05 4.90
C ALA A 149 6.97 11.79 5.17
N GLY A 150 6.90 13.11 5.40
CA GLY A 150 8.05 13.86 5.89
C GLY A 150 8.42 13.47 7.32
N GLY A 151 9.71 13.47 7.64
CA GLY A 151 10.20 13.26 9.01
C GLY A 151 10.03 14.48 9.89
N GLY A 152 9.96 14.30 11.21
CA GLY A 152 9.90 15.38 12.18
C GLY A 152 11.25 16.07 12.39
N GLY A 153 11.23 17.34 12.80
CA GLY A 153 12.45 18.05 13.21
C GLY A 153 12.96 17.60 14.58
N GLY A 154 14.27 17.64 14.79
CA GLY A 154 14.88 17.43 16.11
C GLY A 154 14.75 18.69 16.99
N GLY A 155 14.64 18.51 18.30
CA GLY A 155 14.45 19.63 19.22
C GLY A 155 15.71 20.47 19.43
N GLY A 156 15.53 21.67 20.01
CA GLY A 156 16.60 22.59 20.40
C GLY A 156 16.91 22.47 21.88
N ASP A 157 18.19 22.34 22.21
CA ASP A 157 18.77 22.20 23.55
C ASP A 157 18.48 20.87 24.29
N ALA A 158 19.52 20.05 24.44
CA ALA A 158 19.50 18.75 25.13
C ALA A 158 18.31 17.85 24.72
N ALA A 159 18.08 17.82 23.42
CA ALA A 159 16.77 17.52 22.86
C ALA A 159 16.64 16.10 22.32
N GLY A 160 15.40 15.64 22.19
CA GLY A 160 15.10 14.40 21.48
C GLY A 160 15.26 14.53 19.97
N GLY A 161 15.54 13.40 19.31
CA GLY A 161 15.55 13.31 17.85
C GLY A 161 14.14 13.32 17.26
N GLY A 162 13.99 13.84 16.05
CA GLY A 162 12.73 13.77 15.30
C GLY A 162 12.41 12.34 14.87
N GLY A 163 11.13 11.96 14.89
CA GLY A 163 10.66 10.68 14.37
C GLY A 163 10.68 10.64 12.84
N GLY A 164 10.91 9.47 12.27
CA GLY A 164 10.75 9.24 10.83
C GLY A 164 9.29 9.42 10.40
N GLY A 165 9.08 9.80 9.14
CA GLY A 165 7.78 9.79 8.51
C GLY A 165 7.18 8.39 8.49
N GLY A 166 5.86 8.29 8.59
CA GLY A 166 5.15 7.03 8.41
C GLY A 166 5.43 6.45 7.02
N VAL A 167 5.50 5.12 6.94
CA VAL A 167 5.67 4.40 5.68
C VAL A 167 4.46 3.50 5.45
N VAL A 168 3.79 3.71 4.33
CA VAL A 168 2.63 2.91 3.91
C VAL A 168 2.96 2.25 2.58
N TYR A 169 2.97 0.92 2.58
CA TYR A 169 3.10 0.12 1.38
C TYR A 169 1.80 -0.62 1.08
N LYS A 170 1.39 -0.59 -0.18
CA LYS A 170 0.24 -1.32 -0.68
C LYS A 170 0.62 -2.03 -1.98
N SER A 171 0.60 -3.35 -1.98
CA SER A 171 0.81 -4.14 -3.18
C SER A 171 -0.49 -4.30 -3.98
N SER A 172 -0.36 -4.47 -5.30
CA SER A 172 -1.46 -4.81 -6.21
C SER A 172 -2.74 -3.97 -6.01
N GLN A 173 -2.58 -2.66 -5.84
CA GLN A 173 -3.70 -1.74 -5.67
C GLN A 173 -4.35 -1.44 -7.01
N SER A 174 -5.68 -1.51 -7.05
CA SER A 174 -6.46 -1.05 -8.19
C SER A 174 -6.36 0.48 -8.29
N ILE A 175 -5.85 0.96 -9.41
CA ILE A 175 -5.87 2.37 -9.80
C ILE A 175 -6.85 2.55 -10.96
N ALA A 176 -7.78 3.48 -10.84
CA ALA A 176 -8.69 3.83 -11.91
C ALA A 176 -8.01 4.72 -12.95
N SER A 177 -8.57 4.80 -14.15
CA SER A 177 -8.23 5.88 -15.08
C SER A 177 -8.67 7.23 -14.51
N GLY A 178 -7.98 8.30 -14.91
CA GLY A 178 -8.20 9.65 -14.42
C GLY A 178 -6.99 10.23 -13.69
N SER A 179 -7.23 11.33 -12.97
CA SER A 179 -6.20 12.07 -12.23
C SER A 179 -6.22 11.70 -10.76
N ILE A 180 -5.05 11.33 -10.23
CA ILE A 180 -4.84 10.99 -8.82
C ILE A 180 -3.90 12.04 -8.24
N SER A 181 -4.39 12.79 -7.24
CA SER A 181 -3.57 13.78 -6.53
C SER A 181 -2.50 13.10 -5.68
N ILE A 182 -1.27 13.59 -5.79
CA ILE A 182 -0.12 13.11 -5.01
C ILE A 182 0.35 14.25 -4.11
N THR A 183 0.38 14.01 -2.80
CA THR A 183 0.95 14.94 -1.84
C THR A 183 2.25 14.37 -1.30
N VAL A 184 3.33 15.15 -1.36
CA VAL A 184 4.60 14.82 -0.72
C VAL A 184 4.80 15.73 0.49
N GLY A 185 4.82 15.13 1.67
CA GLY A 185 5.01 15.84 2.93
C GLY A 185 6.40 16.46 3.04
N SER A 186 6.46 17.73 3.43
CA SER A 186 7.71 18.39 3.79
C SER A 186 8.30 17.82 5.08
N GLY A 187 9.61 17.91 5.25
CA GLY A 187 10.24 17.68 6.54
C GLY A 187 9.83 18.72 7.58
N GLY A 188 9.82 18.34 8.85
CA GLY A 188 9.59 19.23 9.98
C GLY A 188 10.76 20.19 10.18
N ILE A 189 10.46 21.40 10.65
CA ILE A 189 11.45 22.43 10.94
C ILE A 189 12.21 22.07 12.23
N ALA A 190 13.51 22.38 12.27
CA ALA A 190 14.36 22.20 13.45
C ALA A 190 13.94 23.09 14.63
N GLY A 191 14.09 22.56 15.85
CA GLY A 191 14.05 23.38 17.05
C GLY A 191 15.32 24.24 17.19
N VAL A 192 15.18 25.45 17.71
CA VAL A 192 16.29 26.38 17.97
C VAL A 192 16.14 27.00 19.36
N GLY A 193 17.19 26.92 20.16
CA GLY A 193 17.21 27.47 21.51
C GLY A 193 16.26 26.73 22.45
N THR A 194 16.21 27.20 23.70
CA THR A 194 15.22 26.77 24.69
C THR A 194 13.84 27.38 24.43
N ASN A 195 13.76 28.58 23.82
CA ASN A 195 12.54 29.38 23.69
C ASN A 195 12.33 30.06 22.31
N ALA A 196 13.16 29.80 21.29
CA ALA A 196 13.08 30.57 20.03
C ALA A 196 12.22 29.89 18.97
N THR A 197 12.55 28.65 18.56
CA THR A 197 11.78 27.90 17.55
C THR A 197 11.49 26.50 18.05
N ILE A 198 10.21 26.11 18.02
CA ILE A 198 9.79 24.75 18.40
C ILE A 198 9.92 23.87 17.16
N ALA A 199 10.53 22.69 17.32
CA ALA A 199 10.56 21.70 16.25
C ALA A 199 9.14 21.29 15.85
N THR A 200 8.91 21.11 14.55
CA THR A 200 7.57 20.74 14.06
C THR A 200 7.54 19.29 13.60
N ASN A 201 6.34 18.71 13.61
CA ASN A 201 6.09 17.45 12.93
C ASN A 201 6.35 17.61 11.43
N GLY A 202 6.65 16.49 10.77
CA GLY A 202 6.67 16.43 9.31
C GLY A 202 5.27 16.54 8.71
N GLY A 203 5.21 16.89 7.43
CA GLY A 203 3.96 16.88 6.66
C GLY A 203 3.56 15.45 6.27
N ASN A 204 2.25 15.22 6.15
CA ASN A 204 1.72 13.97 5.61
C ASN A 204 2.02 13.85 4.11
N SER A 205 2.19 12.62 3.64
CA SER A 205 2.18 12.29 2.20
C SER A 205 0.92 11.50 1.87
N SER A 206 0.43 11.59 0.64
CA SER A 206 -0.73 10.82 0.21
C SER A 206 -0.69 10.42 -1.27
N PHE A 207 -1.29 9.26 -1.53
CA PHE A 207 -1.71 8.82 -2.86
C PHE A 207 -3.23 8.86 -2.90
N GLY A 208 -3.80 9.85 -3.59
CA GLY A 208 -5.23 10.14 -3.52
C GLY A 208 -5.67 10.55 -2.10
N SER A 209 -6.92 10.25 -1.76
CA SER A 209 -7.54 10.58 -0.47
C SER A 209 -7.51 9.46 0.56
N SER A 210 -7.21 8.21 0.15
CA SER A 210 -7.38 7.02 0.99
C SER A 210 -6.07 6.41 1.49
N ILE A 211 -4.95 6.61 0.79
CA ILE A 211 -3.63 6.10 1.20
C ILE A 211 -2.83 7.28 1.72
N ILE A 212 -2.78 7.41 3.05
CA ILE A 212 -2.14 8.53 3.75
C ILE A 212 -1.04 7.99 4.66
N ALA A 213 0.17 8.52 4.49
CA ALA A 213 1.27 8.36 5.42
C ALA A 213 1.36 9.59 6.33
N ILE A 214 1.42 9.37 7.64
CA ILE A 214 1.43 10.43 8.64
C ILE A 214 2.86 10.95 8.87
N GLY A 215 3.03 12.26 8.93
CA GLY A 215 4.31 12.90 9.19
C GLY A 215 4.94 12.49 10.53
N GLY A 216 6.27 12.47 10.58
CA GLY A 216 7.02 12.10 11.77
C GLY A 216 6.86 13.12 12.90
N GLY A 217 6.89 12.64 14.14
CA GLY A 217 6.77 13.47 15.34
C GLY A 217 8.03 14.31 15.60
N ALA A 218 7.86 15.55 16.06
CA ALA A 218 8.95 16.42 16.49
C ALA A 218 9.66 15.89 17.73
N GLY A 219 10.97 16.10 17.82
CA GLY A 219 11.75 15.83 19.04
C GLY A 219 11.39 16.78 20.17
N GLY A 220 11.37 16.25 21.40
CA GLY A 220 11.14 17.02 22.62
C GLY A 220 12.25 18.04 22.86
N ARG A 221 11.90 19.18 23.46
CA ARG A 221 12.83 20.25 23.85
C ARG A 221 13.14 20.20 25.35
N TYR A 222 14.29 20.74 25.74
CA TYR A 222 14.79 21.02 27.09
C TYR A 222 13.84 20.84 28.30
N ASN A 223 14.35 20.34 29.43
CA ASN A 223 13.67 20.22 30.73
C ASN A 223 12.42 19.32 30.71
N GLY A 224 12.59 18.09 30.23
CA GLY A 224 11.53 17.08 30.24
C GLY A 224 10.45 17.26 29.16
N GLY A 225 10.70 18.06 28.12
CA GLY A 225 9.78 18.16 27.00
C GLY A 225 9.60 16.82 26.29
N SER A 226 8.36 16.42 26.09
CA SER A 226 8.01 15.18 25.42
C SER A 226 8.20 15.29 23.90
N GLY A 227 8.57 14.17 23.28
CA GLY A 227 8.47 14.01 21.83
C GLY A 227 7.01 14.06 21.40
N SER A 228 6.75 14.61 20.21
CA SER A 228 5.42 14.62 19.62
C SER A 228 5.11 13.26 18.98
N SER A 229 3.83 12.87 18.97
CA SER A 229 3.36 11.72 18.22
C SER A 229 3.31 11.99 16.71
N GLY A 230 3.39 10.94 15.90
CA GLY A 230 3.33 11.03 14.44
C GLY A 230 3.24 9.65 13.78
N GLY A 231 3.62 9.57 12.50
CA GLY A 231 3.82 8.29 11.81
C GLY A 231 4.80 7.42 12.59
N SER A 232 6.01 7.96 12.85
CA SER A 232 6.85 7.54 13.97
C SER A 232 6.94 8.67 15.00
N GLY A 233 7.06 8.31 16.28
CA GLY A 233 7.10 9.27 17.38
C GLY A 233 8.47 9.93 17.56
N GLY A 234 8.49 11.19 17.98
CA GLY A 234 9.74 11.88 18.35
C GLY A 234 10.32 11.38 19.67
N GLY A 235 11.62 11.58 19.86
CA GLY A 235 12.29 11.29 21.13
C GLY A 235 12.00 12.34 22.20
N GLY A 236 12.02 11.95 23.47
CA GLY A 236 11.90 12.88 24.60
C GLY A 236 13.20 13.62 24.89
N ALA A 237 13.10 14.83 25.44
CA ALA A 237 14.27 15.58 25.91
C ALA A 237 14.84 15.01 27.20
N TYR A 238 16.08 15.40 27.53
CA TYR A 238 16.73 15.07 28.79
C TYR A 238 15.91 15.49 30.03
N ILE A 239 16.15 14.82 31.17
CA ILE A 239 15.37 14.95 32.42
C ILE A 239 13.94 14.43 32.23
N GLY A 240 13.82 13.16 31.81
CA GLY A 240 12.56 12.43 31.85
C GLY A 240 11.52 12.83 30.80
N GLY A 241 11.94 13.45 29.69
CA GLY A 241 11.03 13.70 28.57
C GLY A 241 10.43 12.40 28.05
N SER A 242 9.11 12.37 27.93
CA SER A 242 8.40 11.19 27.43
C SER A 242 8.59 11.02 25.92
N SER A 243 8.57 9.79 25.43
CA SER A 243 8.58 9.54 23.99
C SER A 243 7.25 9.92 23.34
N GLY A 244 7.32 10.36 22.08
CA GLY A 244 6.16 10.42 21.21
C GLY A 244 5.74 9.03 20.76
N ALA A 245 4.44 8.83 20.56
CA ALA A 245 3.90 7.57 20.04
C ALA A 245 4.03 7.50 18.51
N GLY A 246 4.33 6.31 17.99
CA GLY A 246 4.17 6.00 16.57
C GLY A 246 2.73 5.60 16.24
N THR A 247 2.34 5.74 14.98
CA THR A 247 1.05 5.27 14.50
C THR A 247 1.16 3.81 14.08
N SER A 248 0.27 2.97 14.62
CA SER A 248 0.23 1.53 14.32
C SER A 248 0.21 1.26 12.81
N GLY A 249 1.12 0.41 12.34
CA GLY A 249 1.27 0.03 10.94
C GLY A 249 2.00 1.05 10.06
N GLN A 250 2.46 2.19 10.58
CA GLN A 250 3.25 3.17 9.82
C GLN A 250 4.61 3.48 10.44
N GLY A 251 4.74 3.36 11.76
CA GLY A 251 6.00 3.52 12.45
C GLY A 251 5.94 3.24 13.94
N ASN A 252 7.03 3.53 14.64
CA ASN A 252 7.23 3.15 16.03
C ASN A 252 7.41 4.37 16.93
N SER A 253 7.27 4.15 18.24
CA SER A 253 7.49 5.19 19.25
C SER A 253 8.96 5.63 19.30
N GLY A 254 9.17 6.87 19.73
CA GLY A 254 10.51 7.35 20.09
C GLY A 254 11.03 6.75 21.39
N GLY A 255 12.27 7.08 21.73
CA GLY A 255 12.86 6.82 23.04
C GLY A 255 12.55 7.94 24.02
N SER A 256 12.39 7.61 25.30
CA SER A 256 12.35 8.60 26.37
C SER A 256 13.73 9.23 26.58
N GLY A 257 13.79 10.44 27.14
CA GLY A 257 15.05 11.03 27.57
C GLY A 257 15.62 10.38 28.84
N GLY A 258 16.91 10.59 29.09
CA GLY A 258 17.58 10.08 30.29
C GLY A 258 17.11 10.75 31.59
N SER A 259 17.39 10.11 32.73
CA SER A 259 16.94 10.50 34.06
C SER A 259 18.02 11.22 34.88
N SER A 260 17.75 12.51 35.15
CA SER A 260 18.21 13.33 36.30
C SER A 260 19.71 13.50 36.63
N ASN A 261 20.65 13.29 35.71
CA ASN A 261 22.04 13.67 35.92
C ASN A 261 22.56 14.66 34.84
N ALA A 262 23.60 15.44 35.19
CA ALA A 262 24.17 16.51 34.36
C ALA A 262 24.81 16.04 33.03
N LYS A 263 24.63 14.77 32.66
CA LYS A 263 25.15 14.12 31.45
C LYS A 263 24.11 13.29 30.68
N ALA A 264 22.82 13.42 31.04
CA ALA A 264 21.74 12.71 30.37
C ALA A 264 21.54 13.17 28.92
N ALA A 265 21.27 12.22 28.03
CA ALA A 265 20.96 12.51 26.63
C ALA A 265 19.44 12.52 26.36
N GLY A 266 19.03 13.21 25.29
CA GLY A 266 17.70 13.05 24.72
C GLY A 266 17.51 11.66 24.11
N GLY A 267 16.26 11.21 24.03
CA GLY A 267 15.91 9.96 23.34
C GLY A 267 15.99 10.12 21.82
N GLY A 268 16.27 9.01 21.13
CA GLY A 268 16.17 8.95 19.67
C GLY A 268 14.72 8.96 19.19
N GLY A 269 14.47 9.50 18.00
CA GLY A 269 13.17 9.37 17.34
C GLY A 269 12.91 7.94 16.88
N GLY A 270 11.64 7.54 16.84
CA GLY A 270 11.22 6.26 16.27
C GLY A 270 11.40 6.25 14.75
N GLY A 271 11.67 5.07 14.20
CA GLY A 271 11.65 4.83 12.76
C GLY A 271 10.53 3.88 12.36
N ALA A 272 10.30 3.75 11.05
CA ALA A 272 9.27 2.86 10.51
C ALA A 272 9.55 1.37 10.80
N GLY A 273 10.83 0.99 10.94
CA GLY A 273 11.28 -0.38 11.20
C GLY A 273 11.70 -0.67 12.64
N GLY A 274 11.74 0.33 13.53
CA GLY A 274 12.06 0.11 14.94
C GLY A 274 11.87 1.33 15.83
N ALA A 275 11.70 1.09 17.13
CA ALA A 275 11.59 2.15 18.12
C ALA A 275 12.91 2.93 18.28
N GLY A 276 12.80 4.18 18.71
CA GLY A 276 13.96 5.00 19.08
C GLY A 276 14.57 4.52 20.39
N VAL A 277 15.88 4.63 20.53
CA VAL A 277 16.59 4.24 21.75
C VAL A 277 16.41 5.33 22.81
N ALA A 278 16.10 4.92 24.05
CA ALA A 278 16.03 5.83 25.18
C ALA A 278 17.40 6.47 25.47
N GLY A 279 17.40 7.73 25.91
CA GLY A 279 18.62 8.45 26.28
C GLY A 279 19.29 7.80 27.49
N GLY A 280 20.58 7.49 27.36
CA GLY A 280 21.40 6.97 28.46
C GLY A 280 21.82 8.05 29.47
N ASN A 281 22.08 7.62 30.71
CA ASN A 281 22.54 8.47 31.82
C ASN A 281 24.06 8.75 31.79
N ASP A 282 24.82 7.96 31.02
CA ASP A 282 26.29 8.08 30.86
C ASP A 282 26.70 8.34 29.39
N SER A 283 25.88 9.08 28.63
CA SER A 283 26.24 9.58 27.29
C SER A 283 26.41 8.55 26.16
N THR A 284 25.98 7.29 26.31
CA THR A 284 26.36 6.21 25.38
C THR A 284 25.32 5.77 24.34
N SER A 285 24.03 6.13 24.42
CA SER A 285 23.03 5.75 23.40
C SER A 285 21.84 6.69 23.32
N SER A 286 21.57 7.20 22.12
CA SER A 286 20.41 8.03 21.75
C SER A 286 20.06 7.83 20.27
N TYR A 287 20.23 6.61 19.76
CA TYR A 287 20.06 6.32 18.34
C TYR A 287 18.60 6.40 17.92
N GLY A 288 18.36 6.94 16.74
CA GLY A 288 17.05 6.86 16.11
C GLY A 288 16.74 5.43 15.65
N GLY A 289 15.46 5.08 15.65
CA GLY A 289 14.99 3.79 15.17
C GLY A 289 15.24 3.61 13.67
N SER A 290 15.52 2.37 13.25
CA SER A 290 15.69 2.05 11.82
C SER A 290 14.40 2.29 11.05
N GLY A 291 14.55 2.69 9.79
CA GLY A 291 13.52 2.69 8.77
C GLY A 291 13.27 1.29 8.21
N ILE A 292 12.33 1.18 7.28
CA ILE A 292 11.93 -0.06 6.62
C ILE A 292 12.37 -0.06 5.15
N GLY A 293 12.79 -1.22 4.64
CA GLY A 293 13.38 -1.38 3.33
C GLY A 293 12.39 -1.87 2.26
N TYR A 294 12.45 -1.28 1.07
CA TYR A 294 11.71 -1.73 -0.12
C TYR A 294 12.57 -1.63 -1.40
N SER A 295 12.48 -2.64 -2.25
CA SER A 295 13.06 -2.64 -3.61
C SER A 295 12.00 -2.18 -4.61
N MET A 296 11.67 -0.87 -4.60
CA MET A 296 10.62 -0.27 -5.45
C MET A 296 11.15 0.35 -6.75
N VAL A 297 12.36 0.91 -6.71
CA VAL A 297 12.96 1.66 -7.82
C VAL A 297 14.13 0.93 -8.49
N SER A 298 14.69 -0.08 -7.80
CA SER A 298 15.79 -0.93 -8.27
C SER A 298 15.78 -2.26 -7.50
N GLU A 299 16.67 -3.18 -7.85
CA GLU A 299 16.86 -4.45 -7.12
C GLU A 299 17.44 -4.23 -5.71
N SER A 300 18.23 -3.17 -5.54
CA SER A 300 18.77 -2.79 -4.22
C SER A 300 17.68 -2.26 -3.30
N ILE A 301 17.73 -2.69 -2.04
CA ILE A 301 16.79 -2.24 -1.02
C ILE A 301 17.08 -0.77 -0.70
N SER A 302 16.07 0.08 -0.84
CA SER A 302 16.07 1.44 -0.33
C SER A 302 15.30 1.51 0.98
N TYR A 303 15.84 2.21 1.97
CA TYR A 303 15.21 2.33 3.30
C TYR A 303 14.53 3.68 3.47
N TYR A 304 13.41 3.69 4.20
CA TYR A 304 12.56 4.87 4.40
C TYR A 304 12.10 4.98 5.86
N GLY A 305 11.87 6.22 6.30
CA GLY A 305 11.32 6.53 7.62
C GLY A 305 12.29 6.26 8.78
N GLY A 306 13.58 6.49 8.62
CA GLY A 306 14.54 6.37 9.73
C GLY A 306 14.38 7.49 10.77
N GLY A 307 14.44 7.18 12.06
CA GLY A 307 14.39 8.16 13.13
C GLY A 307 15.72 8.91 13.32
N GLY A 308 15.65 10.16 13.79
CA GLY A 308 16.82 10.96 14.13
C GLY A 308 17.40 10.61 15.51
N GLY A 309 18.70 10.81 15.71
CA GLY A 309 19.34 10.63 17.01
C GLY A 309 19.03 11.78 17.98
N GLY A 310 18.96 11.47 19.28
CA GLY A 310 18.86 12.48 20.34
C GLY A 310 20.19 13.21 20.58
N GLY A 311 20.11 14.44 21.06
CA GLY A 311 21.28 15.25 21.41
C GLY A 311 21.78 15.00 22.83
N ARG A 312 23.08 15.20 23.05
CA ARG A 312 23.76 14.92 24.32
C ARG A 312 24.01 16.18 25.15
N PHE A 313 24.11 16.00 26.48
CA PHE A 313 24.68 17.01 27.37
C PHE A 313 26.21 17.11 27.19
N ASP A 314 26.81 18.29 27.38
CA ASP A 314 28.24 18.51 27.15
C ASP A 314 29.14 17.66 28.07
N GLY A 315 30.19 17.05 27.50
CA GLY A 315 31.17 16.25 28.24
C GLY A 315 31.64 14.98 27.53
N SER A 316 32.58 15.13 26.60
CA SER A 316 33.57 14.13 26.12
C SER A 316 33.16 12.64 26.18
N GLY A 317 32.54 12.12 25.12
CA GLY A 317 32.31 10.69 24.89
C GLY A 317 32.09 10.38 23.41
N GLN A 318 32.54 9.20 22.94
CA GLN A 318 32.60 8.83 21.51
C GLN A 318 31.25 8.95 20.76
N SER A 319 31.36 9.29 19.46
CA SER A 319 30.31 9.73 18.54
C SER A 319 29.02 8.88 18.50
N ALA A 320 27.87 9.57 18.43
CA ALA A 320 26.56 8.97 18.19
C ALA A 320 26.36 8.62 16.70
N SER A 321 27.20 7.75 16.12
CA SER A 321 27.34 7.68 14.65
C SER A 321 26.32 6.83 13.90
N ASN A 322 25.41 6.09 14.56
CA ASN A 322 24.49 5.22 13.82
C ASN A 322 23.04 5.65 14.03
N VAL A 323 22.56 6.52 13.16
CA VAL A 323 21.14 6.64 12.85
C VAL A 323 20.78 5.42 12.01
N GLY A 324 19.77 4.65 12.41
CA GLY A 324 19.36 3.46 11.69
C GLY A 324 19.09 3.73 10.21
N ASN A 325 19.03 2.66 9.40
CA ASN A 325 18.80 2.79 7.95
C ASN A 325 17.57 3.67 7.65
N GLY A 326 17.52 4.36 6.51
CA GLY A 326 16.34 5.16 6.11
C GLY A 326 16.47 6.67 6.31
N GLY A 327 17.71 7.15 6.46
CA GLY A 327 18.04 8.57 6.33
C GLY A 327 17.72 9.42 7.56
N GLY A 328 17.61 8.82 8.74
CA GLY A 328 17.57 9.59 9.98
C GLY A 328 18.84 10.43 10.14
N GLY A 329 18.73 11.60 10.77
CA GLY A 329 19.84 12.51 11.04
C GLY A 329 20.48 12.27 12.42
N GLN A 330 21.80 12.21 12.48
CA GLN A 330 22.56 12.08 13.72
C GLN A 330 22.26 13.25 14.68
N GLY A 331 22.07 12.95 15.97
CA GLY A 331 22.01 13.97 17.03
C GLY A 331 23.40 14.49 17.42
N SER A 332 23.48 15.71 17.95
CA SER A 332 24.76 16.34 18.26
C SER A 332 25.41 15.82 19.55
N THR A 333 26.75 15.88 19.62
CA THR A 333 27.55 15.28 20.71
C THR A 333 28.17 16.28 21.71
N GLY A 334 27.78 17.56 21.69
CA GLY A 334 28.27 18.59 22.61
C GLY A 334 28.79 19.85 21.90
N CYS A 335 29.32 20.81 22.66
CA CYS A 335 29.64 22.17 22.18
C CYS A 335 30.82 22.26 21.23
N SER A 336 31.78 21.36 21.40
CA SER A 336 32.95 21.18 20.52
C SER A 336 32.86 19.88 19.73
N GLY A 337 31.66 19.28 19.67
CA GLY A 337 31.39 17.98 19.05
C GLY A 337 30.76 18.09 17.66
N VAL A 338 30.19 16.98 17.21
CA VAL A 338 29.48 16.91 15.92
C VAL A 338 28.13 17.59 16.04
N SER A 339 27.78 18.46 15.09
CA SER A 339 26.47 19.12 15.03
C SER A 339 25.36 18.15 14.61
N ALA A 340 24.11 18.51 14.93
CA ALA A 340 22.95 17.72 14.51
C ALA A 340 22.81 17.71 12.98
N VAL A 341 22.50 16.55 12.41
CA VAL A 341 22.37 16.35 10.96
C VAL A 341 20.89 16.28 10.58
N ALA A 342 20.54 16.88 9.45
CA ALA A 342 19.18 16.83 8.92
C ALA A 342 18.83 15.42 8.45
N GLY A 343 17.54 15.09 8.48
CA GLY A 343 17.05 13.89 7.81
C GLY A 343 17.31 13.98 6.31
N THR A 344 17.67 12.84 5.70
CA THR A 344 17.89 12.77 4.26
C THR A 344 16.61 13.10 3.51
N SER A 345 16.71 13.98 2.52
CA SER A 345 15.56 14.34 1.67
C SER A 345 15.04 13.11 0.91
N ASN A 346 13.72 13.05 0.73
CA ASN A 346 13.01 11.99 0.01
C ASN A 346 13.11 10.60 0.66
N THR A 347 13.50 10.52 1.93
CA THR A 347 13.46 9.27 2.71
C THR A 347 12.48 9.32 3.86
N GLY A 348 11.90 10.49 4.18
CA GLY A 348 11.13 10.70 5.39
C GLY A 348 11.96 10.62 6.67
N GLY A 349 13.28 10.79 6.61
CA GLY A 349 14.15 10.68 7.78
C GLY A 349 13.90 11.77 8.82
N GLY A 350 13.93 11.44 10.11
CA GLY A 350 13.82 12.41 11.21
C GLY A 350 15.12 13.20 11.42
N GLY A 351 15.03 14.45 11.86
CA GLY A 351 16.20 15.29 12.14
C GLY A 351 16.86 14.99 13.50
N GLY A 352 18.18 15.20 13.60
CA GLY A 352 18.91 15.03 14.86
C GLY A 352 18.59 16.11 15.91
N GLY A 353 18.60 15.72 17.20
CA GLY A 353 18.42 16.62 18.33
C GLY A 353 19.70 17.39 18.69
N ALA A 354 19.53 18.59 19.25
CA ALA A 354 20.64 19.46 19.65
C ALA A 354 21.23 19.12 21.02
N ALA A 355 22.47 19.56 21.24
CA ALA A 355 23.22 19.41 22.47
C ALA A 355 22.77 20.41 23.52
N ALA A 356 23.17 20.20 24.77
CA ALA A 356 22.86 21.10 25.86
C ALA A 356 23.73 22.37 25.85
N GLY A 357 23.13 23.55 26.03
CA GLY A 357 23.85 24.79 26.40
C GLY A 357 24.74 25.42 25.31
N CYS A 358 24.77 24.87 24.10
CA CYS A 358 25.63 25.35 23.02
C CYS A 358 25.14 24.88 21.66
N GLN A 359 25.22 25.79 20.67
CA GLN A 359 24.68 25.64 19.32
C GLN A 359 23.16 25.37 19.23
N ASN A 360 22.45 24.94 20.30
CA ASN A 360 21.00 24.81 20.56
C ASN A 360 20.05 24.55 19.38
N LYS A 361 20.56 24.07 18.26
CA LYS A 361 19.87 23.96 16.99
C LYS A 361 19.82 22.49 16.64
N GLY A 362 18.61 21.94 16.66
CA GLY A 362 18.35 20.64 16.11
C GLY A 362 18.46 20.69 14.59
N ALA A 363 18.15 19.59 13.94
CA ALA A 363 18.12 19.55 12.49
C ALA A 363 16.71 19.29 11.97
N ALA A 364 16.48 19.73 10.73
CA ALA A 364 15.20 19.52 10.06
C ALA A 364 15.01 18.05 9.70
N GLY A 365 13.75 17.62 9.60
CA GLY A 365 13.41 16.34 8.99
C GLY A 365 13.60 16.35 7.47
N GLY A 366 13.74 15.17 6.88
CA GLY A 366 13.73 14.97 5.44
C GLY A 366 12.32 14.97 4.87
N SER A 367 12.17 15.39 3.62
CA SER A 367 10.93 15.26 2.86
C SER A 367 10.52 13.80 2.66
N GLY A 368 9.22 13.58 2.46
CA GLY A 368 8.66 12.31 2.05
C GLY A 368 8.92 11.98 0.58
N ILE A 369 8.36 10.87 0.13
CA ILE A 369 8.40 10.40 -1.26
C ILE A 369 7.15 9.56 -1.54
N VAL A 370 6.64 9.61 -2.77
CA VAL A 370 5.61 8.67 -3.24
C VAL A 370 6.13 7.95 -4.47
N VAL A 371 6.07 6.61 -4.46
CA VAL A 371 6.50 5.76 -5.56
C VAL A 371 5.34 4.87 -5.99
N VAL A 372 5.08 4.84 -7.29
CA VAL A 372 4.06 3.99 -7.92
C VAL A 372 4.74 3.12 -8.94
N ARG A 373 4.52 1.81 -8.90
CA ARG A 373 5.16 0.84 -9.80
C ARG A 373 4.14 -0.13 -10.35
N TYR A 374 4.20 -0.39 -11.65
CA TYR A 374 3.41 -1.43 -12.32
C TYR A 374 4.24 -2.11 -13.42
N ALA A 375 3.87 -3.34 -13.79
CA ALA A 375 4.53 -4.07 -14.86
C ALA A 375 4.44 -3.26 -16.16
N ASN A 376 5.58 -3.12 -16.86
CA ASN A 376 5.65 -2.37 -18.11
C ASN A 376 5.20 -3.21 -19.30
#